data_AF-A0A1J8Q360-F1
#
_entry.id   AF-A0A1J8Q360-F1
#
_cell.length_a   1.000
_cell.length_b   1.000
_cell.length_c   1.000
_cell.angle_alpha   90.00
_cell.angle_beta   90.00
_cell.angle_gamma   90.00
#
_symmetry.space_group_name_H-M   'P 1'
#
loop_
_entity.id
_entity.type
_entity.pdbx_description
1 polymer ?
#
loop_
_entity_poly.entity_id
_entity_poly.type
_entity_poly.pdbx_seq_one_letter_code
_entity_poly.pdbx_strand_id
1 'polypeptide(L)'
;MSRLTTLLTGLSLALLSASTEVRRAGINYAATCHEIATSVSSASKVYYPGFYQYTKDNAHWTASSSQLSACSFEPATAADVAVALQILAKDQTPFAYYAEAISKLSGKYVLYEGIPFLESVYTHAETQTAFPSLRDSSQGSSFINVFFGWTNPNDDNTMIQLGEQSVAYMKQFVASQGQDVGDALLNPNNAPPNTPMANMYGDALERLQSIKLAVDPTHVMNLAGGWKF
;
A
#
# COMPACT_ATOMS: atom_id res chain seq x y z
N MET A 1 61.61 37.28 9.86
CA MET A 1 61.66 35.96 9.19
C MET A 1 60.23 35.59 8.83
N SER A 2 59.98 35.47 7.51
CA SER A 2 58.71 35.19 6.85
C SER A 2 58.35 33.70 6.95
N ARG A 3 57.06 33.37 7.20
CA ARG A 3 56.20 32.30 6.61
C ARG A 3 54.75 32.60 7.05
N LEU A 4 53.81 33.09 6.24
CA LEU A 4 53.14 32.58 5.03
C LEU A 4 52.38 31.26 5.25
N THR A 5 51.05 31.35 5.42
CA THR A 5 49.97 30.36 5.17
C THR A 5 48.72 30.85 5.94
N THR A 6 47.47 30.94 5.46
CA THR A 6 46.81 30.74 4.18
C THR A 6 45.49 31.51 4.28
N LEU A 7 45.14 32.26 3.23
CA LEU A 7 43.83 32.88 3.05
C LEU A 7 42.79 31.78 2.78
N LEU A 8 41.69 31.75 3.52
CA LEU A 8 40.44 31.16 3.05
C LEU A 8 39.29 32.03 3.55
N THR A 9 38.92 32.97 2.69
CA THR A 9 37.65 33.67 2.68
C THR A 9 36.51 32.63 2.65
N GLY A 10 35.91 32.36 3.80
CA GLY A 10 34.64 31.66 3.88
C GLY A 10 33.55 32.57 3.38
N LEU A 11 33.17 32.42 2.12
CA LEU A 11 31.94 32.95 1.55
C LEU A 11 30.79 32.39 2.39
N SER A 12 30.24 33.19 3.32
CA SER A 12 29.00 32.86 4.00
C SER A 12 27.88 32.86 2.96
N LEU A 13 27.68 31.72 2.30
CA LEU A 13 26.44 31.43 1.62
C LEU A 13 25.39 31.34 2.72
N ALA A 14 24.75 32.47 2.99
CA ALA A 14 23.46 32.49 3.64
C ALA A 14 22.54 31.70 2.70
N LEU A 15 22.47 30.39 2.92
CA LEU A 15 21.33 29.58 2.55
C LEU A 15 20.18 30.22 3.32
N LEU A 16 19.49 31.18 2.67
CA LEU A 16 18.08 31.31 2.90
C LEU A 16 17.55 29.90 2.62
N SER A 17 17.35 29.13 3.69
CA SER A 17 16.29 28.15 3.70
C SER A 17 15.04 28.96 3.40
N ALA A 18 14.74 29.12 2.11
CA ALA A 18 13.38 29.12 1.67
C ALA A 18 12.84 27.82 2.24
N SER A 19 12.26 27.91 3.43
CA SER A 19 11.30 26.96 3.91
C SER A 19 10.29 26.87 2.78
N THR A 20 10.50 25.91 1.89
CA THR A 20 9.42 25.28 1.16
C THR A 20 8.57 24.66 2.26
N GLU A 21 7.75 25.49 2.90
CA GLU A 21 6.37 25.11 3.09
C GLU A 21 5.87 24.73 1.69
N VAL A 22 6.14 23.49 1.29
CA VAL A 22 5.22 22.77 0.44
C VAL A 22 3.94 22.82 1.25
N ARG A 23 3.12 23.83 0.98
CA ARG A 23 1.75 23.87 1.45
C ARG A 23 1.22 22.47 1.12
N ARG A 24 0.86 21.72 2.17
CA ARG A 24 -0.18 20.70 2.09
C ARG A 24 -1.37 21.37 1.39
N ALA A 25 -1.44 21.33 0.07
CA ALA A 25 -2.72 21.30 -0.59
C ALA A 25 -3.26 19.92 -0.21
N GLY A 26 -3.96 19.84 0.93
CA GLY A 26 -4.62 18.60 1.33
C GLY A 26 -5.46 18.13 0.15
N ILE A 27 -5.33 16.85 -0.21
CA ILE A 27 -6.13 16.25 -1.28
C ILE A 27 -7.60 16.57 -0.98
N ASN A 28 -8.22 17.39 -1.83
CA ASN A 28 -9.59 17.83 -1.63
C ASN A 28 -10.51 16.86 -2.37
N TYR A 29 -10.79 15.72 -1.75
CA TYR A 29 -11.64 14.68 -2.33
C TYR A 29 -13.02 15.20 -2.78
N ALA A 30 -13.55 16.25 -2.13
CA ALA A 30 -14.80 16.89 -2.57
C ALA A 30 -14.63 17.66 -3.89
N ALA A 31 -13.48 18.32 -4.11
CA ALA A 31 -13.16 18.95 -5.38
C ALA A 31 -12.96 17.91 -6.49
N THR A 32 -12.25 16.82 -6.21
CA THR A 32 -12.08 15.69 -7.14
C THR A 32 -13.44 15.10 -7.54
N CYS A 33 -14.33 14.86 -6.58
CA CYS A 33 -15.71 14.40 -6.82
C CYS A 33 -16.51 15.37 -7.71
N HIS A 34 -16.34 16.67 -7.49
CA HIS A 34 -16.98 17.69 -8.32
C HIS A 34 -16.42 17.68 -9.75
N GLU A 35 -15.10 17.56 -9.90
CA GLU A 35 -14.45 17.48 -11.21
C GLU A 35 -14.93 16.26 -12.00
N ILE A 36 -15.02 15.08 -11.35
CA ILE A 36 -15.60 13.86 -11.94
C ILE A 36 -17.05 14.13 -12.38
N ALA A 37 -17.90 14.65 -11.49
CA ALA A 37 -19.32 14.90 -11.77
C ALA A 37 -19.55 15.85 -12.97
N THR A 38 -18.63 16.80 -13.19
CA THR A 38 -18.71 17.76 -14.30
C THR A 38 -18.12 17.27 -15.62
N SER A 39 -17.26 16.24 -15.58
CA SER A 39 -16.48 15.79 -16.73
C SER A 39 -17.02 14.52 -17.39
N VAL A 40 -17.80 13.72 -16.67
CA VAL A 40 -18.44 12.50 -17.19
C VAL A 40 -19.75 12.80 -17.92
N SER A 41 -20.25 11.85 -18.71
CA SER A 41 -21.52 11.95 -19.40
C SER A 41 -22.71 12.10 -18.43
N SER A 42 -23.79 12.74 -18.88
CA SER A 42 -25.01 12.91 -18.08
C SER A 42 -25.73 11.60 -17.73
N ALA A 43 -25.37 10.50 -18.39
CA ALA A 43 -25.84 9.16 -18.08
C ALA A 43 -25.22 8.62 -16.79
N SER A 44 -23.97 9.00 -16.49
CA SER A 44 -23.30 8.66 -15.23
C SER A 44 -23.86 9.44 -14.04
N LYS A 45 -23.68 8.93 -12.83
CA LYS A 45 -24.17 9.56 -11.59
C LYS A 45 -23.08 9.67 -10.54
N VAL A 46 -23.05 10.81 -9.86
CA VAL A 46 -22.21 11.04 -8.68
C VAL A 46 -23.13 11.42 -7.53
N TYR A 47 -23.11 10.63 -6.45
CA TYR A 47 -23.93 10.86 -5.26
C TYR A 47 -23.06 11.28 -4.08
N TYR A 48 -23.62 12.09 -3.19
CA TYR A 48 -22.92 12.69 -2.06
C TYR A 48 -23.55 12.25 -0.72
N PRO A 49 -22.88 12.46 0.43
CA PRO A 49 -23.46 12.19 1.74
C PRO A 49 -24.86 12.80 1.91
N GLY A 50 -25.80 12.02 2.42
CA GLY A 50 -27.21 12.40 2.58
C GLY A 50 -28.15 11.89 1.47
N PHE A 51 -27.62 11.40 0.35
CA PHE A 51 -28.44 10.73 -0.67
C PHE A 51 -28.61 9.24 -0.36
N TYR A 52 -29.82 8.70 -0.60
CA TYR A 52 -30.09 7.27 -0.43
C TYR A 52 -29.12 6.38 -1.22
N GLN A 53 -28.89 6.72 -2.50
CA GLN A 53 -28.01 5.93 -3.34
C GLN A 53 -26.56 5.98 -2.86
N TYR A 54 -26.05 7.13 -2.37
CA TYR A 54 -24.74 7.21 -1.74
C TYR A 54 -24.60 6.23 -0.56
N THR A 55 -25.59 6.19 0.33
CA THR A 55 -25.58 5.27 1.49
C THR A 55 -25.58 3.81 1.04
N LYS A 56 -26.33 3.49 -0.01
CA LYS A 56 -26.39 2.15 -0.59
C LYS A 56 -25.07 1.76 -1.26
N ASP A 57 -24.43 2.68 -1.98
CA ASP A 57 -23.17 2.41 -2.69
C ASP A 57 -21.98 2.30 -1.74
N ASN A 58 -22.03 3.00 -0.61
CA ASN A 58 -21.05 2.90 0.48
C ASN A 58 -21.42 1.81 1.51
N ALA A 59 -22.48 1.03 1.27
CA ALA A 59 -22.89 -0.01 2.19
C ALA A 59 -21.94 -1.21 2.10
N HIS A 60 -21.44 -1.66 3.25
CA HIS A 60 -20.67 -2.89 3.37
C HIS A 60 -21.35 -3.81 4.38
N TRP A 61 -21.13 -5.12 4.23
CA TRP A 61 -21.69 -6.13 5.13
C TRP A 61 -21.24 -5.92 6.59
N THR A 62 -20.00 -5.47 6.78
CA THR A 62 -19.44 -5.16 8.10
C THR A 62 -19.06 -3.68 8.19
N ALA A 63 -19.49 -3.04 9.28
CA ALA A 63 -19.20 -1.64 9.54
C ALA A 63 -17.70 -1.35 9.72
N SER A 64 -16.92 -2.36 10.12
CA SER A 64 -15.45 -2.25 10.23
C SER A 64 -14.75 -2.06 8.88
N SER A 65 -15.44 -2.36 7.78
CA SER A 65 -14.96 -2.18 6.41
C SER A 65 -15.62 -0.99 5.72
N SER A 66 -16.45 -0.22 6.44
CA SER A 66 -17.12 0.97 5.91
C SER A 66 -16.27 2.21 6.19
N GLN A 67 -15.88 2.92 5.13
CA GLN A 67 -15.32 4.27 5.22
C GLN A 67 -16.21 5.21 4.43
N LEU A 68 -16.40 6.43 4.95
CA LEU A 68 -17.19 7.45 4.26
C LEU A 68 -16.37 8.02 3.09
N SER A 69 -16.82 7.79 1.86
CA SER A 69 -16.27 8.44 0.67
C SER A 69 -16.74 9.88 0.55
N ALA A 70 -16.00 10.74 -0.16
CA ALA A 70 -16.46 12.09 -0.48
C ALA A 70 -17.66 12.09 -1.45
N CYS A 71 -17.74 11.08 -2.32
CA CYS A 71 -18.86 10.79 -3.20
C CYS A 71 -18.82 9.31 -3.63
N SER A 72 -19.96 8.80 -4.08
CA SER A 72 -20.06 7.56 -4.87
C SER A 72 -20.20 7.91 -6.35
N PHE A 73 -19.55 7.17 -7.23
CA PHE A 73 -19.61 7.34 -8.68
C PHE A 73 -20.12 6.05 -9.35
N GLU A 74 -21.26 6.15 -10.03
CA GLU A 74 -21.84 5.09 -10.86
C GLU A 74 -21.60 5.43 -12.35
N PRO A 75 -20.56 4.87 -12.99
CA PRO A 75 -20.28 5.11 -14.40
C PRO A 75 -21.32 4.43 -15.29
N ALA A 76 -21.80 5.14 -16.31
CA ALA A 76 -22.70 4.60 -17.33
C ALA A 76 -21.94 3.96 -18.51
N THR A 77 -20.69 4.36 -18.74
CA THR A 77 -19.89 3.89 -19.89
C THR A 77 -18.43 3.68 -19.51
N ALA A 78 -17.72 2.86 -20.31
CA ALA A 78 -16.27 2.70 -20.16
C ALA A 78 -15.49 4.01 -20.40
N ALA A 79 -16.03 4.92 -21.22
CA ALA A 79 -15.44 6.25 -21.44
C ALA A 79 -15.51 7.11 -20.17
N ASP A 80 -16.63 7.05 -19.43
CA ASP A 80 -16.79 7.79 -18.17
C ASP A 80 -15.86 7.28 -17.08
N VAL A 81 -15.59 5.97 -17.05
CA VAL A 81 -14.56 5.37 -16.18
C VAL A 81 -13.19 5.94 -16.51
N ALA A 82 -12.81 5.99 -17.79
CA ALA A 82 -11.52 6.52 -18.21
C ALA A 82 -11.34 8.00 -17.83
N VAL A 83 -12.39 8.82 -17.99
CA VAL A 83 -12.39 10.23 -17.56
C VAL A 83 -12.18 10.35 -16.04
N ALA A 84 -12.94 9.57 -15.25
CA ALA A 84 -12.79 9.59 -13.79
C ALA A 84 -11.37 9.17 -13.36
N LEU A 85 -10.81 8.13 -13.99
CA LEU A 85 -9.44 7.67 -13.73
C LEU A 85 -8.38 8.70 -14.13
N GLN A 86 -8.58 9.49 -15.18
CA GLN A 86 -7.67 10.58 -15.56
C GLN A 86 -7.67 11.72 -14.55
N ILE A 87 -8.84 12.09 -14.02
CA ILE A 87 -8.98 13.12 -12.97
C ILE A 87 -8.32 12.64 -11.69
N LEU A 88 -8.60 11.40 -11.30
CA LEU A 88 -7.95 10.71 -10.20
C LEU A 88 -6.41 10.68 -10.38
N ALA A 89 -5.92 10.36 -11.58
CA ALA A 89 -4.49 10.34 -11.89
C ALA A 89 -3.85 11.73 -11.88
N LYS A 90 -4.57 12.77 -12.32
CA LYS A 90 -4.17 14.19 -12.24
C LYS A 90 -4.01 14.64 -10.78
N ASP A 91 -4.86 14.12 -9.89
CA ASP A 91 -4.75 14.28 -8.43
C ASP A 91 -3.75 13.29 -7.79
N GLN A 92 -2.92 12.64 -8.60
CA GLN A 92 -1.90 11.66 -8.21
C GLN A 92 -2.43 10.43 -7.47
N THR A 93 -3.60 9.89 -7.83
CA THR A 93 -3.97 8.55 -7.33
C THR A 93 -3.31 7.44 -8.17
N PRO A 94 -2.35 6.69 -7.60
CA PRO A 94 -1.57 5.67 -8.32
C PRO A 94 -2.40 4.46 -8.76
N PHE A 95 -3.60 4.31 -8.21
CA PHE A 95 -4.51 3.18 -8.41
C PHE A 95 -5.02 3.07 -9.86
N ALA A 96 -5.21 4.20 -10.52
CA ALA A 96 -5.69 4.25 -11.91
C ALA A 96 -4.69 3.61 -12.89
N TYR A 97 -3.39 3.80 -12.65
CA TYR A 97 -2.33 3.27 -13.50
C TYR A 97 -2.34 1.75 -13.53
N TYR A 98 -2.35 1.09 -12.36
CA TYR A 98 -2.32 -0.37 -12.31
C TYR A 98 -3.61 -0.99 -12.86
N ALA A 99 -4.76 -0.38 -12.61
CA ALA A 99 -6.03 -0.80 -13.20
C ALA A 99 -6.00 -0.74 -14.74
N GLU A 100 -5.49 0.37 -15.31
CA GLU A 100 -5.32 0.50 -16.76
C GLU A 100 -4.32 -0.53 -17.31
N ALA A 101 -3.18 -0.71 -16.65
CA ALA A 101 -2.14 -1.66 -17.05
C ALA A 101 -2.69 -3.09 -17.15
N ILE A 102 -3.44 -3.56 -16.15
CA ILE A 102 -3.98 -4.92 -16.16
C ILE A 102 -5.15 -5.09 -17.15
N SER A 103 -5.87 -4.00 -17.48
CA SER A 103 -6.98 -4.04 -18.46
C SER A 103 -6.52 -4.29 -19.90
N LYS A 104 -5.24 -4.01 -20.20
CA LYS A 104 -4.59 -4.33 -21.49
C LYS A 104 -4.20 -5.81 -21.59
N LEU A 105 -4.40 -6.57 -20.52
CA LEU A 105 -4.16 -8.00 -20.37
C LEU A 105 -5.48 -8.69 -19.99
N SER A 106 -5.42 -9.88 -19.38
CA SER A 106 -6.60 -10.58 -18.85
C SER A 106 -7.05 -10.14 -17.45
N GLY A 107 -6.64 -8.95 -17.00
CA GLY A 107 -6.96 -8.41 -15.69
C GLY A 107 -8.47 -8.29 -15.45
N LYS A 108 -8.89 -8.60 -14.23
CA LYS A 108 -10.28 -8.50 -13.76
C LYS A 108 -10.44 -7.48 -12.66
N TYR A 109 -9.48 -7.38 -11.77
CA TYR A 109 -9.48 -6.39 -10.71
C TYR A 109 -8.08 -6.14 -10.17
N VAL A 110 -7.88 -4.92 -9.67
CA VAL A 110 -6.84 -4.57 -8.70
C VAL A 110 -7.56 -4.02 -7.47
N LEU A 111 -7.18 -4.49 -6.28
CA LEU A 111 -7.80 -4.09 -5.02
C LEU A 111 -6.73 -3.89 -3.96
N TYR A 112 -6.88 -2.82 -3.20
CA TYR A 112 -6.03 -2.50 -2.05
C TYR A 112 -6.92 -2.47 -0.82
N GLU A 113 -6.65 -3.35 0.13
CA GLU A 113 -7.40 -3.47 1.37
C GLU A 113 -6.50 -3.02 2.52
N GLY A 114 -6.78 -1.85 3.07
CA GLY A 114 -6.14 -1.37 4.30
C GLY A 114 -6.81 -1.98 5.52
N ILE A 115 -6.04 -2.67 6.36
CA ILE A 115 -6.52 -3.32 7.58
C ILE A 115 -5.84 -2.62 8.78
N PRO A 116 -6.43 -1.53 9.29
CA PRO A 116 -5.90 -0.83 10.44
C PRO A 116 -6.16 -1.64 11.72
N PHE A 117 -5.13 -1.82 12.53
CA PHE A 117 -5.25 -2.31 13.90
C PHE A 117 -4.89 -1.22 14.90
N LEU A 118 -5.53 -1.25 16.07
CA LEU A 118 -5.11 -0.45 17.21
C LEU A 118 -3.76 -0.94 17.71
N GLU A 119 -2.91 -0.05 18.21
CA GLU A 119 -1.62 -0.43 18.83
C GLU A 119 -1.79 -1.39 20.01
N SER A 120 -2.96 -1.35 20.68
CA SER A 120 -3.33 -2.30 21.73
C SER A 120 -3.49 -3.74 21.23
N VAL A 121 -3.41 -3.99 19.92
CA VAL A 121 -3.41 -5.36 19.37
C VAL A 121 -2.30 -6.20 19.98
N TYR A 122 -1.24 -5.60 20.52
CA TYR A 122 -0.16 -6.36 21.16
C TYR A 122 -0.25 -6.51 22.67
N THR A 123 -1.19 -5.84 23.34
CA THR A 123 -1.22 -5.80 24.82
C THR A 123 -1.82 -7.04 25.49
N HIS A 124 -2.36 -7.98 24.72
CA HIS A 124 -3.00 -9.18 25.26
C HIS A 124 -2.02 -10.31 25.61
N ALA A 125 -0.76 -10.21 25.21
CA ALA A 125 0.28 -11.19 25.53
C ALA A 125 1.68 -10.59 25.40
N GLU A 126 2.55 -10.90 26.37
CA GLU A 126 3.97 -10.51 26.36
C GLU A 126 4.86 -11.54 25.65
N THR A 127 4.34 -12.75 25.39
CA THR A 127 5.10 -13.84 24.78
C THR A 127 5.39 -13.54 23.31
N GLN A 128 6.66 -13.64 22.92
CA GLN A 128 7.08 -13.57 21.50
C GLN A 128 6.35 -14.61 20.64
N THR A 129 5.90 -14.17 19.47
CA THR A 129 5.15 -14.98 18.50
C THR A 129 5.96 -15.25 17.24
N ALA A 130 5.45 -16.08 16.33
CA ALA A 130 6.10 -16.27 15.02
C ALA A 130 5.89 -15.04 14.12
N PHE A 131 4.71 -14.41 14.19
CA PHE A 131 4.35 -13.22 13.41
C PHE A 131 3.37 -12.32 14.16
N PRO A 132 3.65 -11.00 14.28
CA PRO A 132 5.02 -10.46 14.26
C PRO A 132 5.87 -11.13 15.35
N SER A 133 7.19 -11.05 15.22
CA SER A 133 8.10 -11.68 16.19
C SER A 133 8.10 -10.95 17.55
N LEU A 134 7.92 -9.63 17.51
CA LEU A 134 7.79 -8.77 18.68
C LEU A 134 6.32 -8.44 18.98
N ARG A 135 6.03 -8.12 20.23
CA ARG A 135 4.70 -7.74 20.72
C ARG A 135 4.60 -6.23 20.93
N ASP A 136 5.06 -5.48 19.93
CA ASP A 136 4.98 -4.02 19.87
C ASP A 136 4.77 -3.57 18.40
N SER A 137 4.64 -2.26 18.18
CA SER A 137 4.37 -1.69 16.86
C SER A 137 5.61 -1.56 15.96
N SER A 138 6.81 -1.89 16.43
CA SER A 138 8.06 -1.72 15.65
C SER A 138 8.07 -2.56 14.36
N GLN A 139 7.39 -3.71 14.37
CA GLN A 139 7.28 -4.62 13.22
C GLN A 139 5.99 -4.41 12.41
N GLY A 140 5.29 -3.31 12.66
CA GLY A 140 4.05 -2.93 12.00
C GLY A 140 2.82 -3.55 12.66
N SER A 141 1.82 -2.71 12.97
CA SER A 141 0.53 -3.12 13.53
C SER A 141 -0.58 -3.32 12.50
N SER A 142 -0.48 -2.61 11.37
CA SER A 142 -1.51 -2.54 10.33
C SER A 142 -0.96 -3.00 9.00
N PHE A 143 -1.82 -3.57 8.15
CA PHE A 143 -1.40 -4.16 6.88
C PHE A 143 -2.17 -3.55 5.71
N ILE A 144 -1.55 -3.55 4.53
CA ILE A 144 -2.23 -3.31 3.26
C ILE A 144 -2.11 -4.61 2.46
N ASN A 145 -3.24 -5.26 2.23
CA ASN A 145 -3.32 -6.37 1.29
C ASN A 145 -3.49 -5.85 -0.13
N VAL A 146 -2.77 -6.43 -1.07
CA VAL A 146 -2.76 -6.03 -2.47
C VAL A 146 -3.19 -7.22 -3.31
N PHE A 147 -4.30 -7.08 -4.00
CA PHE A 147 -4.87 -8.14 -4.81
C PHE A 147 -4.84 -7.76 -6.28
N PHE A 148 -4.33 -8.67 -7.10
CA PHE A 148 -4.39 -8.64 -8.55
C PHE A 148 -5.13 -9.90 -8.98
N GLY A 149 -6.19 -9.75 -9.78
CA GLY A 149 -6.95 -10.88 -10.32
C GLY A 149 -6.94 -10.88 -11.84
N TRP A 150 -6.68 -12.02 -12.46
CA TRP A 150 -6.62 -12.19 -13.92
C TRP A 150 -7.06 -13.61 -14.32
N THR A 151 -7.23 -13.86 -15.62
CA THR A 151 -7.79 -15.15 -16.10
C THR A 151 -6.89 -15.92 -17.06
N ASN A 152 -5.95 -15.28 -17.75
CA ASN A 152 -5.07 -15.95 -18.70
C ASN A 152 -3.72 -16.25 -18.05
N PRO A 153 -3.31 -17.53 -17.93
CA PRO A 153 -2.03 -17.89 -17.31
C PRO A 153 -0.81 -17.37 -18.08
N ASN A 154 -0.96 -17.03 -19.37
CA ASN A 154 0.12 -16.40 -20.13
C ASN A 154 0.48 -14.99 -19.60
N ASP A 155 -0.39 -14.37 -18.79
CA ASP A 155 -0.15 -13.06 -18.20
C ASP A 155 0.50 -13.15 -16.81
N ASP A 156 0.71 -14.34 -16.23
CA ASP A 156 1.16 -14.55 -14.84
C ASP A 156 2.39 -13.71 -14.50
N ASN A 157 3.45 -13.83 -15.30
CA ASN A 157 4.71 -13.12 -15.05
C ASN A 157 4.51 -11.59 -15.05
N THR A 158 3.72 -11.08 -15.99
CA THR A 158 3.45 -9.64 -16.10
C THR A 158 2.56 -9.15 -14.95
N MET A 159 1.55 -9.94 -14.55
CA MET A 159 0.66 -9.60 -13.45
C MET A 159 1.39 -9.58 -12.11
N ILE A 160 2.25 -10.57 -11.86
CA ILE A 160 3.10 -10.62 -10.67
C ILE A 160 4.03 -9.41 -10.64
N GLN A 161 4.69 -9.09 -11.77
CA GLN A 161 5.57 -7.93 -11.87
C GLN A 161 4.84 -6.61 -11.60
N LEU A 162 3.62 -6.44 -12.13
CA LEU A 162 2.80 -5.25 -11.86
C LEU A 162 2.41 -5.15 -10.39
N GLY A 163 2.09 -6.28 -9.74
CA GLY A 163 1.83 -6.35 -8.31
C GLY A 163 3.05 -5.94 -7.47
N GLU A 164 4.23 -6.48 -7.79
CA GLU A 164 5.49 -6.13 -7.12
C GLU A 164 5.84 -4.64 -7.27
N GLN A 165 5.69 -4.10 -8.49
CA GLN A 165 5.88 -2.66 -8.75
C GLN A 165 4.91 -1.82 -7.93
N SER A 166 3.66 -2.26 -7.80
CA SER A 166 2.64 -1.57 -7.00
C SER A 166 2.98 -1.54 -5.52
N VAL A 167 3.41 -2.67 -4.96
CA VAL A 167 3.87 -2.76 -3.57
C VAL A 167 5.10 -1.87 -3.35
N ALA A 168 6.08 -1.90 -4.25
CA ALA A 168 7.28 -1.08 -4.14
C ALA A 168 6.95 0.43 -4.16
N TYR A 169 6.07 0.85 -5.07
CA TYR A 169 5.59 2.22 -5.12
C TYR A 169 4.89 2.63 -3.82
N MET A 170 3.98 1.78 -3.29
CA MET A 170 3.28 2.09 -2.05
C MET A 170 4.24 2.23 -0.86
N LYS A 171 5.25 1.36 -0.75
CA LYS A 171 6.28 1.51 0.29
C LYS A 171 7.01 2.85 0.18
N GLN A 172 7.41 3.25 -1.03
CA GLN A 172 8.04 4.55 -1.26
C GLN A 172 7.10 5.71 -0.91
N PHE A 173 5.84 5.63 -1.31
CA PHE A 173 4.83 6.64 -1.00
C PHE A 173 4.63 6.77 0.52
N VAL A 174 4.41 5.67 1.24
CA VAL A 174 4.23 5.68 2.69
C VAL A 174 5.46 6.24 3.41
N ALA A 175 6.67 5.85 3.00
CA ALA A 175 7.92 6.43 3.50
C ALA A 175 8.02 7.95 3.22
N SER A 176 7.61 8.40 2.03
CA SER A 176 7.60 9.84 1.68
C SER A 176 6.64 10.66 2.54
N GLN A 177 5.62 10.03 3.12
CA GLN A 177 4.70 10.65 4.07
C GLN A 177 5.20 10.63 5.52
N GLY A 178 6.43 10.18 5.75
CA GLY A 178 7.06 10.16 7.07
C GLY A 178 6.66 8.99 7.96
N GLN A 179 6.01 7.95 7.40
CA GLN A 179 5.77 6.71 8.12
C GLN A 179 6.98 5.78 7.95
N ASP A 180 7.44 5.19 9.06
CA ASP A 180 8.48 4.17 9.01
C ASP A 180 7.86 2.81 8.65
N VAL A 181 8.28 2.27 7.51
CA VAL A 181 7.86 0.96 6.99
C VAL A 181 9.06 0.08 6.65
N GLY A 182 10.27 0.48 7.06
CA GLY A 182 11.51 -0.23 6.72
C GLY A 182 11.56 -1.61 7.35
N ASP A 183 11.21 -1.69 8.64
CA ASP A 183 11.27 -2.92 9.45
C ASP A 183 9.91 -3.64 9.54
N ALA A 184 8.88 -3.15 8.84
CA ALA A 184 7.56 -3.76 8.83
C ALA A 184 7.60 -5.14 8.17
N LEU A 185 7.16 -6.16 8.90
CA LEU A 185 7.14 -7.53 8.40
C LEU A 185 6.01 -7.75 7.40
N LEU A 186 6.26 -8.54 6.36
CA LEU A 186 5.24 -8.99 5.43
C LEU A 186 4.47 -10.17 6.03
N ASN A 187 3.13 -10.09 6.00
CA ASN A 187 2.28 -11.18 6.50
C ASN A 187 2.52 -12.46 5.66
N PRO A 188 2.97 -13.57 6.28
CA PRO A 188 3.29 -14.80 5.56
C PRO A 188 2.10 -15.46 4.86
N ASN A 189 0.86 -15.12 5.22
CA ASN A 189 -0.34 -15.60 4.53
C ASN A 189 -0.57 -14.92 3.16
N ASN A 190 0.02 -13.74 2.95
CA ASN A 190 -0.22 -12.90 1.78
C ASN A 190 1.07 -12.46 1.07
N ALA A 191 2.24 -12.89 1.57
CA ALA A 191 3.52 -12.49 1.01
C ALA A 191 3.71 -13.06 -0.41
N PRO A 192 4.25 -12.26 -1.35
CA PRO A 192 4.52 -12.71 -2.71
C PRO A 192 5.44 -13.95 -2.75
N PRO A 193 5.33 -14.83 -3.76
CA PRO A 193 6.27 -15.93 -3.95
C PRO A 193 7.73 -15.46 -3.88
N ASN A 194 8.62 -16.30 -3.36
CA ASN A 194 10.05 -16.00 -3.20
C ASN A 194 10.38 -14.87 -2.22
N THR A 195 9.42 -14.37 -1.43
CA THR A 195 9.70 -13.42 -0.35
C THR A 195 10.72 -14.04 0.63
N PRO A 196 11.84 -13.34 0.92
CA PRO A 196 12.81 -13.81 1.92
C PRO A 196 12.14 -14.02 3.28
N MET A 197 12.37 -15.17 3.92
CA MET A 197 11.76 -15.47 5.22
C MET A 197 12.07 -14.44 6.31
N ALA A 198 13.25 -13.80 6.25
CA ALA A 198 13.62 -12.73 7.17
C ALA A 198 12.65 -11.54 7.09
N ASN A 199 12.10 -11.25 5.90
CA ASN A 199 11.13 -10.16 5.71
C ASN A 199 9.74 -10.50 6.26
N MET A 200 9.47 -11.76 6.59
CA MET A 200 8.21 -12.21 7.20
C MET A 200 8.36 -12.49 8.68
N TYR A 201 9.44 -13.13 9.11
CA TYR A 201 9.58 -13.64 10.47
C TYR A 201 10.58 -12.86 11.34
N GLY A 202 11.39 -11.96 10.76
CA GLY A 202 12.36 -11.14 11.49
C GLY A 202 13.19 -11.95 12.49
N ASP A 203 13.21 -11.50 13.73
CA ASP A 203 13.97 -12.11 14.84
C ASP A 203 13.51 -13.54 15.19
N ALA A 204 12.27 -13.91 14.84
CA ALA A 204 11.78 -15.26 15.10
C ALA A 204 12.38 -16.31 14.15
N LEU A 205 13.01 -15.91 13.05
CA LEU A 205 13.43 -16.84 12.00
C LEU A 205 14.36 -17.96 12.51
N GLU A 206 15.41 -17.62 13.26
CA GLU A 206 16.36 -18.60 13.78
C GLU A 206 15.70 -19.61 14.74
N ARG A 207 14.79 -19.12 15.59
CA ARG A 207 13.99 -19.96 16.49
C ARG A 207 13.08 -20.90 15.70
N LEU A 208 12.42 -20.42 14.65
CA LEU A 208 11.55 -21.23 13.81
C LEU A 208 12.33 -22.31 13.04
N GLN A 209 13.52 -21.98 12.53
CA GLN A 209 14.41 -22.95 11.89
C GLN A 209 14.85 -24.05 12.88
N SER A 210 15.19 -23.66 14.11
CA SER A 210 15.53 -24.61 15.17
C SER A 210 14.37 -25.54 15.54
N ILE A 211 13.14 -25.00 15.64
CA ILE A 211 11.93 -25.79 15.88
C ILE A 211 11.69 -26.77 14.73
N LYS A 212 11.84 -26.32 13.48
CA LYS A 212 11.68 -27.18 12.30
C LYS A 212 12.70 -28.33 12.32
N LEU A 213 13.95 -28.09 12.70
CA LEU A 213 14.96 -29.15 12.80
C LEU A 213 14.62 -30.17 13.91
N ALA A 214 14.04 -29.71 15.02
CA ALA A 214 13.65 -30.59 16.12
C ALA A 214 12.39 -31.41 15.84
N VAL A 215 11.41 -30.83 15.14
CA VAL A 215 10.07 -31.42 14.94
C VAL A 215 9.94 -32.13 13.58
N ASP A 216 10.63 -31.66 12.54
CA ASP A 216 10.65 -32.26 11.20
C ASP A 216 12.09 -32.52 10.70
N PRO A 217 12.84 -33.39 11.42
CA PRO A 217 14.25 -33.66 11.12
C PRO A 217 14.46 -34.33 9.75
N THR A 218 13.44 -35.00 9.21
CA THR A 218 13.49 -35.66 7.90
C THR A 218 12.81 -34.87 6.79
N HIS A 219 12.39 -33.63 7.08
CA HIS A 219 11.85 -32.69 6.09
C HIS A 219 10.59 -33.17 5.37
N VAL A 220 9.69 -33.87 6.06
CA VAL A 220 8.41 -34.32 5.51
C VAL A 220 7.58 -33.12 5.05
N MET A 221 7.62 -32.00 5.79
CA MET A 221 6.87 -30.79 5.45
C MET A 221 7.46 -30.04 4.24
N ASN A 222 8.68 -30.39 3.79
CA ASN A 222 9.19 -29.87 2.53
C ASN A 222 8.40 -30.40 1.32
N LEU A 223 7.67 -31.51 1.46
CA LEU A 223 6.80 -32.06 0.42
C LEU A 223 5.48 -31.30 0.26
N ALA A 224 5.09 -30.47 1.24
CA ALA A 224 3.90 -29.63 1.18
C ALA A 224 4.14 -28.33 0.39
N GLY A 225 3.12 -27.50 0.22
CA GLY A 225 3.30 -26.10 -0.21
C GLY A 225 3.90 -25.20 0.89
N GLY A 226 3.90 -23.88 0.67
CA GLY A 226 4.27 -22.88 1.67
C GLY A 226 5.78 -22.67 1.88
N TRP A 227 6.10 -21.89 2.92
CA TRP A 227 7.46 -21.45 3.24
C TRP A 227 8.35 -22.58 3.77
N LYS A 228 9.61 -22.61 3.32
CA LYS A 228 10.58 -23.67 3.65
C LYS A 228 11.66 -23.12 4.57
N PHE A 229 11.73 -23.65 5.80
CA PHE A 229 12.66 -23.27 6.87
C PHE A 229 13.95 -24.08 6.87
#